data_AF-A0A2H3BIQ4-F1
#
_entry.id   AF-A0A2H3BIQ4-F1
#
_cell.length_a   1.000
_cell.length_b   1.000
_cell.length_c   1.000
_cell.angle_alpha   90.00
_cell.angle_beta   90.00
_cell.angle_gamma   90.00
#
_symmetry.space_group_name_H-M   'P 1'
#
loop_
_entity.id
_entity.type
_entity.pdbx_description
1 polymer ?
#
loop_
_entity_poly.entity_id
_entity_poly.type
_entity_poly.pdbx_seq_one_letter_code
_entity_poly.pdbx_strand_id
1 'polypeptide(L)'
;MFFEAQNSLRSILYSLMSYHTPAPPQNTIIFEPDRAARKHAKSLSAHHYLTDVARNCPHGVGEAVVEKIEFKKSSEKPNHEFLLCYVKDRNVSSRRAIIRIERWSDGTHAHTPDEEPAENSSPRRGTFSIDEAARRASTSAIQSSSASFYGTAYDRFTISCDCASVKRSDLTLSTLTFGDSSFTADKAAMISRIASDCADKYNAITHQCYWYARVIYNVIQETQSGHFKKTPPEDDKRMGTWHGTMKLVNNDASNIFINASHHPKRLTETYFKEWPEWIDHIEKRKLEVDEPRREIERRQREIERGGQERAELQRQLAKERKEKAELEMKLHTMRQASSSRQTTGSDY
;
A
#
# COMPACT_ATOMS: atom_id res chain seq x y z
N MET A 1 -22.54 -33.75 -21.86
CA MET A 1 -22.27 -32.85 -23.00
C MET A 1 -22.94 -31.48 -22.92
N PHE A 2 -24.08 -31.29 -22.22
CA PHE A 2 -24.71 -29.95 -22.09
C PHE A 2 -24.06 -29.00 -21.04
N PHE A 3 -23.24 -29.52 -20.13
CA PHE A 3 -22.60 -28.72 -19.07
C PHE A 3 -21.36 -27.93 -19.53
N GLU A 4 -20.64 -28.40 -20.56
CA GLU A 4 -19.43 -27.71 -21.05
C GLU A 4 -19.75 -26.46 -21.87
N ALA A 5 -20.90 -26.44 -22.57
CA ALA A 5 -21.34 -25.29 -23.36
C ALA A 5 -21.74 -24.08 -22.47
N GLN A 6 -22.27 -24.31 -21.27
CA GLN A 6 -22.66 -23.23 -20.35
C GLN A 6 -21.47 -22.50 -19.72
N ASN A 7 -20.35 -23.19 -19.48
CA ASN A 7 -19.16 -22.56 -18.91
C ASN A 7 -18.41 -21.69 -19.95
N SER A 8 -18.45 -22.07 -21.23
CA SER A 8 -17.88 -21.29 -22.33
C SER A 8 -18.62 -19.94 -22.53
N LEU A 9 -19.95 -19.95 -22.47
CA LEU A 9 -20.76 -18.73 -22.60
C LEU A 9 -20.59 -17.76 -21.42
N ARG A 10 -20.39 -18.26 -20.20
CA ARG A 10 -20.08 -17.40 -19.04
C ARG A 10 -18.71 -16.73 -19.16
N SER A 11 -17.71 -17.43 -19.68
CA SER A 11 -16.37 -16.86 -19.93
C SER A 11 -16.43 -15.74 -20.99
N ILE A 12 -17.17 -15.99 -22.08
CA ILE A 12 -17.37 -15.00 -23.16
C ILE A 12 -18.17 -13.78 -22.66
N LEU A 13 -19.20 -13.98 -21.83
CA LEU A 13 -19.96 -12.88 -21.21
C LEU A 13 -19.13 -12.08 -20.20
N TYR A 14 -18.27 -12.71 -19.40
CA TYR A 14 -17.33 -11.99 -18.52
C TYR A 14 -16.29 -11.20 -19.32
N SER A 15 -15.85 -11.73 -20.47
CA SER A 15 -14.90 -11.06 -21.36
C SER A 15 -15.56 -9.91 -22.14
N LEU A 16 -16.84 -10.03 -22.51
CA LEU A 16 -17.61 -8.98 -23.22
C LEU A 16 -18.18 -7.91 -22.28
N MET A 17 -18.41 -8.21 -21.00
CA MET A 17 -18.81 -7.20 -20.02
C MET A 17 -17.62 -6.47 -19.37
N SER A 18 -16.38 -6.94 -19.58
CA SER A 18 -15.15 -6.32 -19.08
C SER A 18 -14.68 -5.11 -19.89
N TYR A 19 -15.34 -4.73 -20.98
CA TYR A 19 -14.90 -3.59 -21.80
C TYR A 19 -15.11 -2.22 -21.15
N HIS A 20 -15.80 -2.14 -19.99
CA HIS A 20 -16.06 -0.87 -19.28
C HIS A 20 -15.68 -0.85 -17.80
N THR A 21 -15.10 -1.93 -17.27
CA THR A 21 -14.58 -1.91 -15.89
C THR A 21 -13.13 -1.45 -15.90
N PRO A 22 -12.79 -0.33 -15.21
CA PRO A 22 -11.40 0.08 -15.09
C PRO A 22 -10.58 -1.05 -14.46
N ALA A 23 -9.34 -1.24 -14.93
CA ALA A 23 -8.43 -2.24 -14.37
C ALA A 23 -8.39 -2.12 -12.83
N PRO A 24 -8.37 -3.23 -12.06
CA PRO A 24 -8.35 -3.15 -10.61
C PRO A 24 -7.13 -2.34 -10.13
N PRO A 25 -7.26 -1.55 -9.04
CA PRO A 25 -6.11 -0.87 -8.45
C PRO A 25 -5.08 -1.90 -8.02
N GLN A 26 -3.81 -1.66 -8.33
CA GLN A 26 -2.75 -2.48 -7.75
C GLN A 26 -2.46 -1.98 -6.34
N ASN A 27 -2.50 -0.66 -6.08
CA ASN A 27 -2.48 -0.12 -4.72
C ASN A 27 -3.85 -0.20 -4.03
N THR A 28 -4.20 -1.41 -3.58
CA THR A 28 -5.47 -1.71 -2.92
C THR A 28 -5.59 -1.10 -1.52
N ILE A 29 -4.48 -0.64 -0.93
CA ILE A 29 -4.47 -0.01 0.40
C ILE A 29 -5.03 1.41 0.34
N ILE A 30 -4.71 2.16 -0.71
CA ILE A 30 -5.25 3.53 -0.90
C ILE A 30 -6.57 3.48 -1.66
N PHE A 31 -6.62 2.69 -2.74
CA PHE A 31 -7.77 2.63 -3.61
C PHE A 31 -8.47 1.29 -3.40
N GLU A 32 -9.34 1.21 -2.39
CA GLU A 32 -10.10 -0.01 -2.15
C GLU A 32 -10.99 -0.32 -3.37
N PRO A 33 -10.99 -1.56 -3.90
CA PRO A 33 -11.80 -1.93 -5.05
C PRO A 33 -13.30 -1.81 -4.77
N ASP A 34 -13.72 -2.11 -3.54
CA ASP A 34 -15.12 -2.12 -3.12
C ASP A 34 -15.58 -0.72 -2.66
N ARG A 35 -16.61 -0.18 -3.31
CA ARG A 35 -17.22 1.10 -2.92
C ARG A 35 -17.86 1.06 -1.54
N ALA A 36 -18.33 -0.09 -1.07
CA ALA A 36 -18.92 -0.22 0.27
C ALA A 36 -17.87 -0.12 1.37
N ALA A 37 -16.67 -0.68 1.13
CA ALA A 37 -15.54 -0.62 2.06
C ALA A 37 -14.96 0.80 2.18
N ARG A 38 -15.01 1.60 1.10
CA ARG A 38 -14.56 3.02 1.05
C ARG A 38 -15.26 3.99 2.02
N LYS A 39 -16.32 3.57 2.72
CA LYS A 39 -17.16 4.48 3.53
C LYS A 39 -16.45 5.03 4.77
N HIS A 40 -15.41 4.34 5.27
CA HIS A 40 -14.72 4.74 6.49
C HIS A 40 -13.25 5.06 6.21
N ALA A 41 -12.75 6.09 6.89
CA ALA A 41 -11.34 6.44 6.81
C ALA A 41 -10.48 5.36 7.50
N LYS A 42 -9.44 4.87 6.83
CA LYS A 42 -8.48 3.93 7.39
C LYS A 42 -7.35 4.70 8.06
N SER A 43 -7.19 4.55 9.37
CA SER A 43 -6.12 5.20 10.14
C SER A 43 -5.05 4.18 10.53
N LEU A 44 -3.80 4.45 10.20
CA LEU A 44 -2.65 3.61 10.57
C LEU A 44 -1.39 4.46 10.74
N SER A 45 -0.27 3.86 11.18
CA SER A 45 1.02 4.53 11.14
C SER A 45 1.62 4.46 9.72
N ALA A 46 2.52 5.38 9.39
CA ALA A 46 3.25 5.33 8.12
C ALA A 46 4.11 4.06 7.99
N HIS A 47 4.62 3.55 9.11
CA HIS A 47 5.34 2.27 9.17
C HIS A 47 4.44 1.09 8.76
N HIS A 48 3.24 1.01 9.34
CA HIS A 48 2.27 -0.03 8.97
C HIS A 48 1.86 0.09 7.50
N TYR A 49 1.72 1.31 6.97
CA TYR A 49 1.37 1.52 5.58
C TYR A 49 2.41 0.90 4.63
N LEU A 50 3.69 1.24 4.84
CA LEU A 50 4.78 0.71 4.02
C LEU A 50 4.92 -0.81 4.12
N THR A 51 4.67 -1.36 5.31
CA THR A 51 4.67 -2.81 5.55
C THR A 51 3.54 -3.51 4.81
N ASP A 52 2.31 -2.96 4.91
CA ASP A 52 1.15 -3.46 4.19
C ASP A 52 1.38 -3.41 2.67
N VAL A 53 1.97 -2.32 2.15
CA VAL A 53 2.28 -2.18 0.72
C VAL A 53 3.23 -3.29 0.28
N ALA A 54 4.35 -3.47 0.99
CA ALA A 54 5.34 -4.49 0.66
C ALA A 54 4.79 -5.92 0.74
N ARG A 55 3.86 -6.16 1.66
CA ARG A 55 3.28 -7.49 1.87
C ARG A 55 2.16 -7.82 0.88
N ASN A 56 1.24 -6.87 0.66
CA ASN A 56 -0.05 -7.15 0.05
C ASN A 56 -0.19 -6.58 -1.36
N CYS A 57 0.56 -5.53 -1.71
CA CYS A 57 0.47 -4.91 -3.02
C CYS A 57 1.81 -4.34 -3.52
N PRO A 58 2.87 -5.15 -3.64
CA PRO A 58 4.20 -4.66 -4.06
C PRO A 58 4.18 -4.08 -5.49
N HIS A 59 3.28 -4.54 -6.35
CA HIS A 59 3.07 -3.99 -7.69
C HIS A 59 2.38 -2.61 -7.69
N GLY A 60 1.66 -2.26 -6.62
CA GLY A 60 0.98 -0.96 -6.46
C GLY A 60 1.88 0.20 -6.02
N VAL A 61 3.17 -0.05 -5.81
CA VAL A 61 4.14 0.97 -5.39
C VAL A 61 4.27 2.03 -6.47
N GLY A 62 4.08 3.29 -6.10
CA GLY A 62 4.12 4.43 -7.00
C GLY A 62 2.85 4.70 -7.82
N GLU A 63 1.80 3.88 -7.68
CA GLU A 63 0.53 4.13 -8.36
C GLU A 63 -0.24 5.30 -7.74
N ALA A 64 -0.16 5.48 -6.42
CA ALA A 64 -0.82 6.58 -5.73
C ALA A 64 0.03 7.84 -5.83
N VAL A 65 -0.26 8.67 -6.83
CA VAL A 65 0.47 9.92 -7.12
C VAL A 65 -0.16 11.06 -6.35
N VAL A 66 0.68 11.86 -5.69
CA VAL A 66 0.25 13.05 -4.95
C VAL A 66 0.17 14.24 -5.91
N GLU A 67 -1.01 14.80 -6.10
CA GLU A 67 -1.21 15.98 -6.96
C GLU A 67 -0.95 17.28 -6.19
N LYS A 68 -1.33 17.30 -4.92
CA LYS A 68 -1.31 18.51 -4.09
C LYS A 68 -1.12 18.13 -2.63
N ILE A 69 -0.37 18.93 -1.90
CA ILE A 69 -0.25 18.85 -0.45
C ILE A 69 -0.69 20.19 0.13
N GLU A 70 -1.69 20.17 1.00
CA GLU A 70 -2.06 21.33 1.80
C GLU A 70 -1.48 21.19 3.20
N PHE A 71 -0.70 22.19 3.61
CA PHE A 71 -0.33 22.41 5.00
C PHE A 71 -1.48 23.15 5.67
N LYS A 72 -2.10 22.56 6.69
CA LYS A 72 -3.31 23.12 7.31
C LYS A 72 -3.17 23.28 8.80
N LYS A 73 -3.96 24.21 9.33
CA LYS A 73 -4.17 24.44 10.75
C LYS A 73 -5.63 24.18 11.08
N SER A 74 -5.85 23.38 12.12
CA SER A 74 -7.21 22.97 12.49
C SER A 74 -8.01 24.15 13.05
N SER A 75 -9.27 24.29 12.60
CA SER A 75 -10.19 25.27 13.17
C SER A 75 -10.71 24.87 14.55
N GLU A 76 -10.80 23.56 14.82
CA GLU A 76 -11.30 23.02 16.09
C GLU A 76 -10.21 22.96 17.15
N LYS A 77 -8.98 22.70 16.70
CA LYS A 77 -7.78 22.69 17.53
C LYS A 77 -6.80 23.69 16.97
N PRO A 78 -6.90 24.99 17.34
CA PRO A 78 -5.99 26.02 16.86
C PRO A 78 -4.50 25.71 17.10
N ASN A 79 -4.22 24.75 17.98
CA ASN A 79 -2.88 24.30 18.30
C ASN A 79 -2.40 23.09 17.50
N HIS A 80 -3.11 22.74 16.42
CA HIS A 80 -2.87 21.54 15.65
C HIS A 80 -2.65 21.85 14.18
N GLU A 81 -1.49 21.43 13.68
CA GLU A 81 -1.13 21.50 12.27
C GLU A 81 -0.97 20.09 11.70
N PHE A 82 -1.33 19.94 10.43
CA PHE A 82 -1.34 18.65 9.74
C PHE A 82 -1.20 18.86 8.24
N LEU A 83 -0.88 17.78 7.53
CA LEU A 83 -0.81 17.77 6.07
C LEU A 83 -1.99 17.02 5.48
N LEU A 84 -2.54 17.52 4.38
CA LEU A 84 -3.45 16.78 3.51
C LEU A 84 -2.79 16.55 2.15
N CYS A 85 -2.49 15.29 1.83
CA CYS A 85 -2.03 14.89 0.52
C CYS A 85 -3.22 14.43 -0.32
N TYR A 86 -3.51 15.15 -1.39
CA TYR A 86 -4.51 14.78 -2.39
C TYR A 86 -3.87 13.83 -3.38
N VAL A 87 -4.33 12.58 -3.38
CA VAL A 87 -3.77 11.52 -4.21
C VAL A 87 -4.74 11.10 -5.31
N LYS A 88 -4.19 10.74 -6.46
CA LYS A 88 -4.90 10.08 -7.55
C LYS A 88 -4.20 8.79 -7.92
N ASP A 89 -4.98 7.87 -8.45
CA ASP A 89 -4.44 6.69 -9.10
C ASP A 89 -3.79 7.11 -10.44
N ARG A 90 -2.54 6.70 -10.64
CA ARG A 90 -1.75 6.97 -11.85
C ARG A 90 -2.43 6.45 -13.11
N ASN A 91 -3.10 5.30 -13.01
CA ASN A 91 -3.70 4.60 -14.14
C ASN A 91 -5.15 5.03 -14.37
N VAL A 92 -5.85 5.52 -13.34
CA VAL A 92 -7.26 5.93 -13.42
C VAL A 92 -7.54 7.20 -12.64
N SER A 93 -7.56 8.33 -13.35
CA SER A 93 -7.72 9.67 -12.77
C SER A 93 -8.99 9.90 -11.95
N SER A 94 -10.05 9.10 -12.18
CA SER A 94 -11.29 9.18 -11.41
C SER A 94 -11.18 8.57 -10.00
N ARG A 95 -10.15 7.75 -9.74
CA ARG A 95 -9.84 7.23 -8.40
C ARG A 95 -8.97 8.22 -7.66
N ARG A 96 -9.54 8.79 -6.59
CA ARG A 96 -8.90 9.80 -5.77
C ARG A 96 -9.08 9.45 -4.31
N ALA A 97 -8.11 9.85 -3.49
CA ALA A 97 -8.19 9.77 -2.05
C ALA A 97 -7.46 10.98 -1.44
N ILE A 98 -7.62 11.14 -0.14
CA ILE A 98 -6.94 12.15 0.66
C ILE A 98 -6.25 11.41 1.79
N ILE A 99 -4.96 11.71 1.96
CA ILE A 99 -4.16 11.20 3.06
C ILE A 99 -3.93 12.35 4.02
N ARG A 100 -4.38 12.19 5.27
CA ARG A 100 -4.12 13.12 6.37
C ARG A 100 -2.95 12.61 7.19
N ILE A 101 -1.92 13.43 7.33
CA ILE A 101 -0.71 13.13 8.09
C ILE A 101 -0.65 14.08 9.28
N GLU A 102 -0.70 13.54 10.49
CA GLU A 102 -0.72 14.32 11.72
C GLU A 102 -0.12 13.56 12.90
N ARG A 103 0.29 14.31 13.93
CA ARG A 103 0.74 13.78 15.23
C ARG A 103 -0.20 14.24 16.32
N TRP A 104 -0.67 13.31 17.15
CA TRP A 104 -1.60 13.58 18.26
C TRP A 104 -1.04 13.07 19.60
N SER A 105 -1.47 13.66 20.72
CA SER A 105 -1.22 13.17 22.08
C SER A 105 -2.49 12.64 22.75
N ASP A 106 -2.40 11.52 23.44
CA ASP A 106 -3.58 10.80 23.99
C ASP A 106 -4.36 11.56 25.09
N GLY A 107 -4.02 12.81 25.39
CA GLY A 107 -4.60 13.62 26.46
C GLY A 107 -6.09 13.96 26.32
N THR A 108 -6.80 13.40 25.34
CA THR A 108 -8.27 13.47 25.24
C THR A 108 -8.98 12.13 25.46
N HIS A 109 -8.25 11.01 25.56
CA HIS A 109 -8.81 9.79 26.12
C HIS A 109 -8.42 9.73 27.60
N ALA A 110 -9.27 10.30 28.44
CA ALA A 110 -9.42 9.70 29.76
C ALA A 110 -9.72 8.21 29.48
N HIS A 111 -8.79 7.34 29.87
CA HIS A 111 -8.96 5.90 29.78
C HIS A 111 -10.35 5.55 30.32
N THR A 112 -11.29 5.22 29.44
CA THR A 112 -12.23 4.14 29.75
C THR A 112 -11.43 2.87 29.51
N PRO A 113 -11.06 2.14 30.56
CA PRO A 113 -10.31 0.92 30.42
C PRO A 113 -11.27 -0.14 29.90
N ASP A 114 -11.31 -0.35 28.59
CA ASP A 114 -11.82 -1.60 28.03
C ASP A 114 -10.94 -2.03 26.85
N GLU A 115 -10.25 -3.14 27.14
CA GLU A 115 -9.86 -4.24 26.25
C GLU A 115 -8.87 -3.96 25.10
N GLU A 116 -7.60 -4.33 25.31
CA GLU A 116 -6.98 -5.52 24.68
C GLU A 116 -5.63 -5.88 25.37
N PRO A 117 -5.24 -7.16 25.43
CA PRO A 117 -4.16 -7.64 26.30
C PRO A 117 -2.78 -7.42 25.67
N ALA A 118 -1.86 -6.93 26.50
CA ALA A 118 -0.46 -6.71 26.16
C ALA A 118 0.29 -8.03 25.90
N GLU A 119 0.81 -8.19 24.68
CA GLU A 119 1.83 -9.20 24.40
C GLU A 119 3.24 -8.63 24.61
N ASN A 120 3.86 -9.11 25.69
CA ASN A 120 5.30 -9.30 25.94
C ASN A 120 6.30 -8.66 24.97
N SER A 121 6.89 -7.53 25.38
CA SER A 121 8.20 -7.09 24.90
C SER A 121 9.27 -7.31 25.97
N SER A 122 10.21 -8.22 25.69
CA SER A 122 11.42 -8.43 26.49
C SER A 122 12.49 -7.38 26.15
N PRO A 123 13.32 -6.93 27.11
CA PRO A 123 14.33 -5.90 26.85
C PRO A 123 15.60 -6.52 26.26
N ARG A 124 15.97 -6.10 25.04
CA ARG A 124 17.29 -6.39 24.46
C ARG A 124 18.36 -5.50 25.11
N ARG A 125 19.31 -6.14 25.80
CA ARG A 125 20.56 -5.56 26.32
C ARG A 125 21.49 -5.26 25.14
N GLY A 126 21.72 -3.99 24.86
CA GLY A 126 22.80 -3.52 23.98
C GLY A 126 23.83 -2.75 24.81
N THR A 127 25.08 -3.19 24.79
CA THR A 127 26.23 -2.51 25.40
C THR A 127 26.52 -1.20 24.67
N PHE A 128 26.39 -0.06 25.35
CA PHE A 128 26.72 1.26 24.82
C PHE A 128 28.09 1.74 25.31
N SER A 129 28.82 2.39 24.39
CA SER A 129 30.12 3.04 24.59
C SER A 129 30.04 4.24 25.54
N ILE A 130 31.11 4.48 26.29
CA ILE A 130 31.20 5.36 27.47
C ILE A 130 31.16 6.87 27.11
N ASP A 131 31.31 7.26 25.84
CA ASP A 131 31.35 8.68 25.45
C ASP A 131 29.97 9.36 25.32
N GLU A 132 28.86 8.61 25.41
CA GLU A 132 27.51 9.18 25.30
C GLU A 132 26.88 9.57 26.66
N ALA A 133 27.55 9.25 27.77
CA ALA A 133 27.06 9.54 29.12
C ALA A 133 27.03 11.05 29.44
N ALA A 134 27.95 11.83 28.88
CA ALA A 134 28.06 13.26 29.18
C ALA A 134 26.95 14.12 28.55
N ARG A 135 26.35 13.70 27.41
CA ARG A 135 25.23 14.41 26.77
C ARG A 135 23.86 14.04 27.34
N ARG A 136 23.73 12.86 27.95
CA ARG A 136 22.48 12.44 28.62
C ARG A 136 22.26 13.12 29.97
N ALA A 137 23.29 13.69 30.59
CA ALA A 137 23.16 14.35 31.89
C ALA A 137 22.27 15.60 31.86
N SER A 138 22.26 16.37 30.76
CA SER A 138 21.44 17.59 30.66
C SER A 138 19.97 17.33 30.31
N THR A 139 19.65 16.23 29.61
CA THR A 139 18.26 15.86 29.27
C THR A 139 17.63 14.93 30.29
N SER A 140 18.40 14.06 30.96
CA SER A 140 17.89 13.19 32.03
C SER A 140 17.47 13.95 33.30
N ALA A 141 18.14 15.06 33.62
CA ALA A 141 17.77 15.91 34.76
C ALA A 141 16.38 16.56 34.60
N ILE A 142 15.94 16.83 33.36
CA ILE A 142 14.59 17.32 33.03
C ILE A 142 13.59 16.15 32.99
N GLN A 143 14.01 14.95 32.58
CA GLN A 143 13.16 13.77 32.53
C GLN A 143 12.83 13.19 33.92
N SER A 144 13.71 13.35 34.90
CA SER A 144 13.53 12.75 36.23
C SER A 144 12.60 13.53 37.16
N SER A 145 12.16 14.74 36.80
CA SER A 145 11.43 15.65 37.70
C SER A 145 9.97 15.90 37.33
N SER A 146 9.46 15.39 36.20
CA SER A 146 8.02 15.46 35.88
C SER A 146 7.62 14.44 34.81
N ALA A 147 7.17 13.26 35.27
CA ALA A 147 6.60 12.23 34.40
C ALA A 147 5.29 12.67 33.68
N SER A 148 4.74 13.87 33.96
CA SER A 148 3.45 14.32 33.44
C SER A 148 3.50 15.15 32.15
N PHE A 149 4.67 15.52 31.62
CA PHE A 149 4.78 16.36 30.40
C PHE A 149 5.15 15.58 29.13
N TYR A 150 5.48 14.30 29.27
CA TYR A 150 5.89 13.43 28.18
C TYR A 150 4.85 12.32 27.99
N GLY A 151 4.21 12.28 26.82
CA GLY A 151 3.27 11.24 26.44
C GLY A 151 3.78 10.44 25.24
N THR A 152 3.11 9.34 24.91
CA THR A 152 3.35 8.64 23.64
C THR A 152 2.88 9.52 22.48
N ALA A 153 3.72 9.70 21.46
CA ALA A 153 3.30 10.38 20.23
C ALA A 153 2.58 9.39 19.32
N TYR A 154 1.38 9.76 18.85
CA TYR A 154 0.63 8.96 17.90
C TYR A 154 0.68 9.63 16.53
N ASP A 155 1.50 9.06 15.66
CA ASP A 155 1.62 9.49 14.27
C ASP A 155 0.60 8.75 13.41
N ARG A 156 -0.35 9.51 12.86
CA ARG A 156 -1.46 8.99 12.06
C ARG A 156 -1.26 9.32 10.59
N PHE A 157 -1.47 8.29 9.78
CA PHE A 157 -1.52 8.30 8.33
C PHE A 157 -2.92 7.81 7.95
N THR A 158 -3.86 8.76 7.84
CA THR A 158 -5.28 8.47 7.66
C THR A 158 -5.68 8.61 6.21
N ILE A 159 -6.17 7.54 5.60
CA ILE A 159 -6.58 7.47 4.20
C ILE A 159 -8.11 7.59 4.14
N SER A 160 -8.62 8.55 3.36
CA SER A 160 -10.04 8.71 3.07
C SER A 160 -10.28 8.74 1.57
N CYS A 161 -11.21 7.92 1.07
CA CYS A 161 -11.70 8.00 -0.31
C CYS A 161 -12.81 9.05 -0.49
N ASP A 162 -13.37 9.57 0.61
CA ASP A 162 -14.37 10.64 0.55
C ASP A 162 -13.68 12.00 0.59
N CYS A 163 -13.49 12.59 -0.60
CA CYS A 163 -12.93 13.92 -0.71
C CYS A 163 -13.86 15.02 -0.16
N ALA A 164 -15.15 14.74 0.04
CA ALA A 164 -16.12 15.70 0.57
C ALA A 164 -16.06 15.81 2.10
N SER A 165 -15.47 14.83 2.79
CA SER A 165 -15.40 14.78 4.26
C SER A 165 -14.36 15.72 4.86
N VAL A 166 -13.52 16.36 4.04
CA VAL A 166 -12.52 17.33 4.53
C VAL A 166 -13.23 18.59 4.97
N LYS A 167 -13.12 18.91 6.27
CA LYS A 167 -13.69 20.11 6.86
C LYS A 167 -13.17 21.35 6.12
N ARG A 168 -14.08 22.06 5.47
CA ARG A 168 -13.78 23.32 4.75
C ARG A 168 -13.38 24.46 5.68
N SER A 169 -13.60 24.32 6.99
CA SER A 169 -13.29 25.33 8.00
C SER A 169 -11.81 25.40 8.38
N ASP A 170 -11.01 24.37 8.08
CA ASP A 170 -9.58 24.36 8.40
C ASP A 170 -8.81 25.37 7.53
N LEU A 171 -7.90 26.11 8.15
CA LEU A 171 -7.11 27.15 7.48
C LEU A 171 -5.95 26.51 6.71
N THR A 172 -5.92 26.68 5.39
CA THR A 172 -4.75 26.32 4.56
C THR A 172 -3.67 27.38 4.74
N LEU A 173 -2.50 26.97 5.22
CA LEU A 173 -1.32 27.83 5.39
C LEU A 173 -0.40 27.79 4.18
N SER A 174 -0.28 26.65 3.50
CA SER A 174 0.43 26.61 2.21
C SER A 174 0.04 25.38 1.43
N THR A 175 0.31 25.41 0.14
CA THR A 175 -0.01 24.38 -0.82
C THR A 175 1.23 24.09 -1.67
N LEU A 176 1.61 22.82 -1.78
CA LEU A 176 2.51 22.33 -2.80
C LEU A 176 1.68 21.67 -3.89
N THR A 177 1.83 22.10 -5.13
CA THR A 177 1.16 21.48 -6.29
C THR A 177 2.21 20.83 -7.18
N PHE A 178 2.04 19.54 -7.45
CA PHE A 178 2.94 18.75 -8.28
C PHE A 178 2.39 18.69 -9.70
N GLY A 179 3.18 19.17 -10.65
CA GLY A 179 2.81 19.13 -12.08
C GLY A 179 3.13 17.80 -12.74
N ASP A 180 4.01 17.01 -12.11
CA ASP A 180 4.46 15.71 -12.57
C ASP A 180 3.94 14.59 -11.64
N SER A 181 4.24 13.34 -12.02
CA SER A 181 3.91 12.15 -11.22
C SER A 181 5.07 11.68 -10.34
N SER A 182 5.99 12.60 -10.01
CA SER A 182 7.25 12.30 -9.32
C SER A 182 7.05 11.98 -7.83
N PHE A 183 6.08 12.61 -7.17
CA PHE A 183 5.81 12.44 -5.75
C PHE A 183 4.62 11.49 -5.52
N THR A 184 4.83 10.48 -4.68
CA THR A 184 3.86 9.39 -4.45
C THR A 184 3.51 9.30 -2.97
N ALA A 185 2.40 8.64 -2.66
CA ALA A 185 1.98 8.38 -1.29
C ALA A 185 3.03 7.56 -0.51
N ASP A 186 3.73 6.64 -1.18
CA ASP A 186 4.81 5.85 -0.59
C ASP A 186 5.97 6.73 -0.12
N LYS A 187 6.36 7.75 -0.91
CA LYS A 187 7.38 8.71 -0.52
C LYS A 187 6.93 9.55 0.68
N ALA A 188 5.68 10.00 0.68
CA ALA A 188 5.12 10.74 1.82
C ALA A 188 5.10 9.88 3.10
N ALA A 189 4.74 8.60 2.99
CA ALA A 189 4.79 7.66 4.10
C ALA A 189 6.23 7.41 4.58
N MET A 190 7.19 7.26 3.68
CA MET A 190 8.60 7.12 4.04
C MET A 190 9.11 8.31 4.86
N ILE A 191 8.88 9.53 4.38
CA ILE A 191 9.27 10.75 5.10
C ILE A 191 8.56 10.84 6.45
N SER A 192 7.28 10.46 6.52
CA SER A 192 6.52 10.43 7.76
C SER A 192 7.08 9.42 8.76
N ARG A 193 7.45 8.22 8.31
CA ARG A 193 8.12 7.20 9.13
C ARG A 193 9.43 7.73 9.69
N ILE A 194 10.29 8.30 8.85
CA ILE A 194 11.59 8.85 9.28
C ILE A 194 11.40 9.97 10.31
N ALA A 195 10.43 10.86 10.10
CA ALA A 195 10.10 11.90 11.07
C ALA A 195 9.56 11.32 12.39
N SER A 196 8.77 10.25 12.32
CA SER A 196 8.24 9.52 13.47
C SER A 196 9.35 8.91 14.32
N ASP A 197 10.22 8.12 13.68
CA ASP A 197 11.33 7.41 14.30
C ASP A 197 12.36 8.37 14.94
N CYS A 198 12.47 9.59 14.39
CA CYS A 198 13.34 10.63 14.92
C CYS A 198 12.85 11.23 16.25
N ALA A 199 11.54 11.22 16.51
CA ALA A 199 10.96 11.74 17.74
C ALA A 199 9.77 10.89 18.19
N ASP A 200 10.06 9.78 18.86
CA ASP A 200 9.10 8.77 19.33
C ASP A 200 8.26 9.23 20.54
N LYS A 201 8.74 10.20 21.31
CA LYS A 201 8.07 10.74 22.50
C LYS A 201 7.38 12.06 22.21
N TYR A 202 6.11 12.19 22.60
CA TYR A 202 5.36 13.44 22.57
C TYR A 202 5.80 14.36 23.70
N ASN A 203 6.19 15.58 23.36
CA ASN A 203 6.44 16.65 24.31
C ASN A 203 5.46 17.80 24.03
N ALA A 204 4.51 18.00 24.95
CA ALA A 204 3.47 19.01 24.83
C ALA A 204 4.03 20.44 24.89
N ILE A 205 5.12 20.64 25.63
CA ILE A 205 5.80 21.93 25.78
C ILE A 205 6.49 22.31 24.46
N THR A 206 7.02 21.33 23.73
CA THR A 206 7.65 21.57 22.42
C THR A 206 6.66 21.46 21.25
N HIS A 207 5.35 21.42 21.52
CA HIS A 207 4.31 21.57 20.50
C HIS A 207 4.51 20.62 19.31
N GLN A 208 4.75 19.33 19.59
CA GLN A 208 5.25 18.40 18.57
C GLN A 208 4.33 18.14 17.37
N CYS A 209 3.03 18.44 17.47
CA CYS A 209 2.13 18.44 16.30
C CYS A 209 2.58 19.44 15.23
N TYR A 210 3.00 20.65 15.63
CA TYR A 210 3.54 21.67 14.75
C TYR A 210 4.87 21.23 14.14
N TRP A 211 5.77 20.72 14.98
CA TRP A 211 7.08 20.23 14.56
C TRP A 211 6.93 19.11 13.53
N TYR A 212 6.09 18.11 13.79
CA TYR A 212 5.95 16.93 12.94
C TYR A 212 5.46 17.28 11.53
N ALA A 213 4.34 18.02 11.42
CA ALA A 213 3.82 18.44 10.12
C ALA A 213 4.83 19.32 9.36
N ARG A 214 5.50 20.25 10.06
CA ARG A 214 6.49 21.16 9.47
C ARG A 214 7.74 20.45 9.00
N VAL A 215 8.26 19.50 9.76
CA VAL A 215 9.45 18.73 9.37
C VAL A 215 9.16 17.89 8.13
N ILE A 216 8.04 17.16 8.10
CA ILE A 216 7.64 16.38 6.92
C ILE A 216 7.52 17.29 5.70
N TYR A 217 6.83 18.43 5.86
CA TYR A 217 6.68 19.40 4.78
C TYR A 217 8.04 19.91 4.26
N ASN A 218 8.96 20.27 5.14
CA ASN A 218 10.29 20.76 4.76
C ASN A 218 11.12 19.68 4.04
N VAL A 219 11.09 18.42 4.51
CA VAL A 219 11.78 17.31 3.84
C VAL A 219 11.18 17.05 2.45
N ILE A 220 9.87 17.18 2.29
CA ILE A 220 9.23 17.10 0.96
C ILE A 220 9.73 18.23 0.05
N GLN A 221 9.80 19.46 0.55
CA GLN A 221 10.31 20.59 -0.24
C GLN A 221 11.78 20.39 -0.66
N GLU A 222 12.62 19.85 0.23
CA GLU A 222 14.04 19.61 -0.06
C GLU A 222 14.23 18.46 -1.05
N THR A 223 13.54 17.33 -0.84
CA THR A 223 13.65 16.14 -1.70
C THR A 223 12.98 16.30 -3.07
N GLN A 224 11.98 17.19 -3.18
CA GLN A 224 11.24 17.45 -4.43
C GLN A 224 11.53 18.85 -5.00
N SER A 225 12.68 19.43 -4.66
CA SER A 225 13.07 20.75 -5.15
C SER A 225 13.00 20.82 -6.69
N GLY A 226 12.31 21.83 -7.22
CA GLY A 226 12.08 22.00 -8.66
C GLY A 226 10.88 21.23 -9.24
N HIS A 227 10.26 20.32 -8.49
CA HIS A 227 9.14 19.47 -8.97
C HIS A 227 7.75 19.94 -8.51
N PHE A 228 7.67 21.05 -7.77
CA PHE A 228 6.40 21.60 -7.27
C PHE A 228 6.30 23.11 -7.45
N LYS A 229 5.06 23.61 -7.41
CA LYS A 229 4.73 25.02 -7.26
C LYS A 229 4.17 25.26 -5.85
N LYS A 230 4.69 26.24 -5.11
CA LYS A 230 4.23 26.60 -3.77
C LYS A 230 3.27 27.78 -3.81
N THR A 231 2.13 27.70 -3.11
CA THR A 231 1.17 28.80 -2.98
C THR A 231 0.57 28.93 -1.56
N PRO A 232 0.34 30.16 -1.05
CA PRO A 232 0.96 31.40 -1.53
C PRO A 232 2.45 31.42 -1.18
N PRO A 233 3.27 32.19 -1.90
CA PRO A 233 4.71 32.24 -1.69
C PRO A 233 5.12 32.83 -0.31
N GLU A 234 4.23 33.58 0.35
CA GLU A 234 4.57 34.38 1.55
C GLU A 234 4.05 33.82 2.90
N ASP A 235 3.27 32.73 2.92
CA ASP A 235 2.56 32.27 4.13
C ASP A 235 3.40 31.43 5.11
N ASP A 236 4.71 31.30 4.90
CA ASP A 236 5.59 30.66 5.90
C ASP A 236 5.57 31.40 7.26
N LYS A 237 5.14 32.66 7.30
CA LYS A 237 5.07 33.45 8.54
C LYS A 237 4.05 32.92 9.56
N ARG A 238 3.04 32.17 9.12
CA ARG A 238 1.94 31.68 9.98
C ARG A 238 2.13 30.24 10.45
N MET A 239 3.02 29.47 9.83
CA MET A 239 3.28 28.08 10.19
C MET A 239 4.07 27.97 11.49
N GLY A 240 3.69 27.00 12.33
CA GLY A 240 4.34 26.81 13.62
C GLY A 240 4.04 27.92 14.62
N THR A 241 3.03 28.77 14.35
CA THR A 241 2.72 29.95 15.18
C THR A 241 1.59 29.65 16.16
N TRP A 242 1.87 29.75 17.45
CA TRP A 242 0.88 29.75 18.52
C TRP A 242 0.47 31.19 18.89
N HIS A 243 -0.83 31.51 18.89
CA HIS A 243 -1.41 32.86 19.15
C HIS A 243 -0.70 34.06 18.49
N GLY A 244 -0.09 33.87 17.31
CA GLY A 244 0.63 34.94 16.60
C GLY A 244 2.03 35.26 17.14
N THR A 245 2.49 34.61 18.22
CA THR A 245 3.67 35.08 18.99
C THR A 245 4.86 34.13 18.97
N MET A 246 4.66 32.81 18.87
CA MET A 246 5.75 31.84 19.04
C MET A 246 6.00 31.02 17.77
N LYS A 247 7.16 31.18 17.11
CA LYS A 247 7.62 30.32 16.00
C LYS A 247 8.50 29.21 16.55
N LEU A 248 7.96 27.99 16.62
CA LEU A 248 8.68 26.82 17.15
C LEU A 248 9.68 26.20 16.18
N VAL A 249 9.66 26.56 14.89
CA VAL A 249 10.45 25.89 13.85
C VAL A 249 11.05 26.93 12.90
N ASN A 250 11.94 27.79 13.40
CA ASN A 250 12.87 28.49 12.51
C ASN A 250 14.06 27.57 12.20
N ASN A 251 14.60 27.68 11.00
CA ASN A 251 15.84 27.04 10.55
C ASN A 251 17.11 27.58 11.26
N ASP A 252 16.93 28.47 12.23
CA ASP A 252 18.03 29.03 13.00
C ASP A 252 18.40 28.09 14.13
N ALA A 253 19.71 27.96 14.36
CA ALA A 253 20.33 27.22 15.46
C ALA A 253 19.89 27.67 16.87
N SER A 254 18.98 28.66 16.96
CA SER A 254 18.37 29.18 18.18
C SER A 254 17.16 28.37 18.67
N ASN A 255 16.73 27.33 17.94
CA ASN A 255 15.70 26.40 18.42
C ASN A 255 16.27 25.44 19.47
N ILE A 256 16.43 25.94 20.69
CA ILE A 256 16.94 25.25 21.89
C ILE A 256 16.16 23.95 22.20
N PHE A 257 14.98 23.77 21.58
CA PHE A 257 14.05 22.69 21.83
C PHE A 257 14.05 21.57 20.78
N ILE A 258 14.76 21.73 19.65
CA ILE A 258 14.84 20.73 18.59
C ILE A 258 16.26 20.17 18.56
N ASN A 259 16.42 18.87 18.83
CA ASN A 259 17.72 18.20 18.74
C ASN A 259 18.27 18.35 17.31
N ALA A 260 19.58 18.55 17.15
CA ALA A 260 20.22 18.70 15.84
C ALA A 260 19.98 17.49 14.91
N SER A 261 19.74 16.29 15.48
CA SER A 261 19.33 15.10 14.72
C SER A 261 17.95 15.22 14.07
N HIS A 262 17.10 16.13 14.54
CA HIS A 262 15.72 16.33 14.08
C HIS A 262 15.63 17.42 12.99
N HIS A 263 16.77 17.93 12.53
CA HIS A 263 16.83 18.98 11.52
C HIS A 263 16.42 18.41 10.14
N PRO A 264 15.59 19.12 9.35
CA PRO A 264 15.12 18.64 8.05
C PRO A 264 16.21 18.08 7.14
N LYS A 265 17.35 18.77 7.01
CA LYS A 265 18.53 18.30 6.24
C LYS A 265 18.98 16.88 6.59
N ARG A 266 19.10 16.56 7.89
CA ARG A 266 19.49 15.23 8.36
C ARG A 266 18.44 14.17 8.00
N LEU A 267 17.16 14.53 8.11
CA LEU A 267 16.07 13.62 7.74
C LEU A 267 15.97 13.44 6.22
N THR A 268 16.31 14.46 5.45
CA THR A 268 16.47 14.38 4.00
C THR A 268 17.62 13.42 3.62
N GLU A 269 18.76 13.50 4.30
CA GLU A 269 19.87 12.53 4.14
C GLU A 269 19.43 11.10 4.46
N THR A 270 18.74 10.90 5.60
CA THR A 270 18.17 9.59 5.96
C THR A 270 17.20 9.09 4.90
N TYR A 271 16.32 9.95 4.37
CA TYR A 271 15.40 9.59 3.29
C TYR A 271 16.13 9.12 2.04
N PHE A 272 17.17 9.83 1.59
CA PHE A 272 17.94 9.43 0.42
C PHE A 272 18.68 8.11 0.60
N LYS A 273 18.98 7.71 1.84
CA LYS A 273 19.54 6.40 2.17
C LYS A 273 18.48 5.30 2.22
N GLU A 274 17.40 5.51 2.97
CA GLU A 274 16.41 4.46 3.26
C GLU A 274 15.42 4.22 2.13
N TRP A 275 15.16 5.23 1.29
CA TRP A 275 14.22 5.09 0.18
C TRP A 275 14.68 4.06 -0.87
N PRO A 276 15.92 4.10 -1.39
CA PRO A 276 16.43 3.06 -2.28
C PRO A 276 16.39 1.65 -1.66
N GLU A 277 16.81 1.50 -0.39
CA GLU A 277 16.78 0.21 0.32
C GLU A 277 15.36 -0.38 0.37
N TRP A 278 14.36 0.46 0.62
CA TRP A 278 12.97 0.04 0.61
C TRP A 278 12.48 -0.33 -0.79
N ILE A 279 12.88 0.40 -1.84
CA ILE A 279 12.54 0.05 -3.23
C ILE A 279 13.16 -1.29 -3.63
N ASP A 280 14.42 -1.55 -3.28
CA ASP A 280 15.08 -2.84 -3.54
C ASP A 280 14.34 -3.99 -2.85
N HIS A 281 13.88 -3.76 -1.61
CA HIS A 281 13.05 -4.72 -0.90
C HIS A 281 11.72 -4.98 -1.64
N ILE A 282 11.04 -3.94 -2.14
CA ILE A 282 9.83 -4.08 -2.96
C ILE A 282 10.09 -4.91 -4.22
N GLU A 283 11.15 -4.63 -4.96
CA GLU A 283 11.48 -5.37 -6.19
C GLU A 283 11.74 -6.84 -5.91
N LYS A 284 12.45 -7.16 -4.82
CA LYS A 284 12.61 -8.54 -4.36
C LYS A 284 11.26 -9.19 -4.06
N ARG A 285 10.35 -8.49 -3.38
CA ARG A 285 9.00 -9.00 -3.08
C ARG A 285 8.16 -9.26 -4.33
N LYS A 286 8.28 -8.42 -5.36
CA LYS A 286 7.61 -8.65 -6.66
C LYS A 286 8.08 -9.97 -7.28
N LEU A 287 9.39 -10.21 -7.29
CA LEU A 287 9.96 -11.46 -7.81
C LEU A 287 9.47 -12.69 -7.02
N GLU A 288 9.44 -12.61 -5.69
CA GLU A 288 8.94 -13.68 -4.83
C GLU A 288 7.46 -14.04 -5.09
N VAL A 289 6.65 -13.06 -5.51
CA VAL A 289 5.23 -13.25 -5.84
C VAL A 289 5.04 -13.75 -7.28
N ASP A 290 5.81 -13.21 -8.22
CA ASP A 290 5.64 -13.50 -9.64
C ASP A 290 6.17 -14.88 -10.05
N GLU A 291 7.24 -15.37 -9.42
CA GLU A 291 7.84 -16.67 -9.77
C GLU A 291 6.90 -17.85 -9.53
N PRO A 292 6.27 -18.02 -8.34
CA PRO A 292 5.27 -19.08 -8.14
C PRO A 292 4.09 -18.95 -9.10
N ARG A 293 3.66 -17.72 -9.40
CA ARG A 293 2.55 -17.48 -10.34
C ARG A 293 2.91 -17.95 -11.75
N ARG A 294 4.10 -17.61 -12.24
CA ARG A 294 4.61 -18.07 -13.55
C ARG A 294 4.72 -19.59 -13.61
N GLU A 295 5.18 -20.22 -12.53
CA GLU A 295 5.27 -21.68 -12.43
C GLU A 295 3.89 -22.35 -12.46
N ILE A 296 2.89 -21.80 -11.76
CA ILE A 296 1.51 -22.28 -11.81
C ILE A 296 0.95 -22.15 -13.23
N GLU A 297 1.14 -20.99 -13.88
CA GLU A 297 0.70 -20.76 -15.26
C GLU A 297 1.38 -21.74 -16.24
N ARG A 298 2.66 -22.05 -16.03
CA ARG A 298 3.39 -23.06 -16.83
C ARG A 298 2.78 -24.45 -16.66
N ARG A 299 2.57 -24.90 -15.41
CA ARG A 299 1.96 -26.21 -15.11
C ARG A 299 0.55 -26.32 -15.67
N GLN A 300 -0.23 -25.25 -15.60
CA GLN A 300 -1.58 -25.21 -16.16
C GLN A 300 -1.57 -25.45 -17.67
N ARG A 301 -0.65 -24.81 -18.41
CA ARG A 301 -0.48 -25.04 -19.86
C ARG A 301 -0.04 -26.47 -20.17
N GLU A 302 0.80 -27.07 -19.34
CA GLU A 302 1.22 -28.48 -19.50
C GLU A 302 0.06 -29.45 -19.27
N ILE A 303 -0.78 -29.19 -18.26
CA ILE A 303 -1.99 -29.99 -18.00
C ILE A 303 -2.96 -29.87 -19.17
N GLU A 304 -3.18 -28.67 -19.69
CA GLU A 304 -4.04 -28.43 -20.85
C GLU A 304 -3.55 -29.18 -22.09
N ARG A 305 -2.25 -29.13 -22.36
CA ARG A 305 -1.63 -29.88 -23.46
C ARG A 305 -1.78 -31.39 -23.28
N GLY A 306 -1.46 -31.92 -22.11
CA GLY A 306 -1.62 -33.35 -21.81
C GLY A 306 -3.10 -33.80 -21.79
N GLY A 307 -4.04 -32.88 -21.56
CA GLY A 307 -5.47 -33.12 -21.73
C GLY A 307 -5.86 -33.23 -23.20
N GLN A 308 -5.34 -32.34 -24.05
CA GLN A 308 -5.55 -32.38 -25.51
C GLN A 308 -5.00 -33.67 -26.13
N GLU A 309 -3.77 -34.05 -25.79
CA GLU A 309 -3.14 -35.30 -26.28
C GLU A 309 -3.94 -36.54 -25.86
N ARG A 310 -4.40 -36.60 -24.60
CA ARG A 310 -5.25 -37.71 -24.13
C ARG A 310 -6.59 -37.77 -24.85
N ALA A 311 -7.21 -36.62 -25.11
CA ALA A 311 -8.46 -36.56 -25.87
C ALA A 311 -8.26 -37.04 -27.32
N GLU A 312 -7.12 -36.70 -27.93
CA GLU A 312 -6.77 -37.17 -29.26
C GLU A 312 -6.54 -38.69 -29.29
N LEU A 313 -5.76 -39.24 -28.36
CA LEU A 313 -5.55 -40.68 -28.25
C LEU A 313 -6.86 -41.44 -28.00
N GLN A 314 -7.78 -40.91 -27.18
CA GLN A 314 -9.09 -41.51 -26.99
C GLN A 314 -9.93 -41.52 -28.27
N ARG A 315 -9.85 -40.46 -29.10
CA ARG A 315 -10.52 -40.44 -30.40
C ARG A 315 -9.94 -41.47 -31.36
N GLN A 316 -8.61 -41.64 -31.36
CA GLN A 316 -7.93 -42.65 -32.16
C GLN A 316 -8.36 -44.07 -31.73
N LEU A 317 -8.30 -44.37 -30.42
CA LEU A 317 -8.73 -45.66 -29.87
C LEU A 317 -10.22 -45.96 -30.16
N ALA A 318 -11.09 -44.95 -30.09
CA ALA A 318 -12.50 -45.10 -30.42
C ALA A 318 -12.70 -45.43 -31.91
N LYS A 319 -11.91 -44.81 -32.79
CA LYS A 319 -11.91 -45.09 -34.23
C LYS A 319 -11.46 -46.52 -34.52
N GLU A 320 -10.34 -46.96 -33.94
CA GLU A 320 -9.81 -48.32 -34.10
C GLU A 320 -10.81 -49.38 -33.60
N ARG A 321 -11.47 -49.14 -32.45
CA ARG A 321 -12.51 -50.04 -31.94
C ARG A 321 -13.69 -50.18 -32.90
N LYS A 322 -14.10 -49.08 -33.53
CA LYS A 322 -15.17 -49.09 -34.53
C LYS A 322 -14.76 -49.87 -35.78
N GLU A 323 -13.58 -49.61 -36.32
CA GLU A 323 -13.05 -50.32 -37.49
C GLU A 323 -12.91 -51.83 -37.23
N LYS A 324 -12.41 -52.21 -36.05
CA LYS A 324 -12.31 -53.62 -35.64
C LYS A 324 -13.68 -54.30 -35.57
N ALA A 325 -14.68 -53.65 -34.96
CA ALA A 325 -16.04 -54.19 -34.88
C ALA A 325 -16.69 -54.37 -36.27
N GLU A 326 -16.44 -53.43 -37.20
CA GLU A 326 -16.90 -53.56 -38.59
C GLU A 326 -16.24 -54.74 -39.32
N LEU A 327 -14.95 -54.98 -39.10
CA LEU A 327 -14.24 -56.13 -39.68
C LEU A 327 -14.74 -57.46 -39.10
N GLU A 328 -14.95 -57.55 -37.80
CA GLU A 328 -15.50 -58.74 -37.14
C GLU A 328 -16.91 -59.07 -37.66
N MET A 329 -17.77 -58.06 -37.81
CA MET A 329 -19.10 -58.23 -38.42
C MET A 329 -19.02 -58.76 -39.85
N LYS A 330 -18.17 -58.16 -40.71
CA LYS A 330 -17.96 -58.64 -42.09
C LYS A 330 -17.48 -60.09 -42.12
N LEU A 331 -16.55 -60.45 -41.24
CA LEU A 331 -15.99 -61.80 -41.16
C LEU A 331 -17.05 -62.82 -40.71
N HIS A 332 -17.92 -62.44 -39.77
CA HIS A 332 -19.05 -63.27 -39.37
C HIS A 332 -20.05 -63.49 -40.53
N THR A 333 -20.40 -62.44 -41.27
CA THR A 333 -21.27 -62.52 -42.45
C THR A 333 -20.68 -63.44 -43.53
N MET A 334 -19.38 -63.33 -43.82
CA MET A 334 -18.71 -64.23 -44.78
C MET A 334 -18.77 -65.69 -44.33
N ARG A 335 -18.51 -65.98 -43.04
CA ARG A 335 -18.60 -67.36 -42.51
C ARG A 335 -20.01 -67.94 -42.63
N GLN A 336 -21.04 -67.15 -42.35
CA GLN A 336 -22.43 -67.59 -42.54
C GLN A 336 -22.73 -67.89 -44.01
N ALA A 337 -22.33 -67.01 -44.93
CA ALA A 337 -22.52 -67.23 -46.37
C ALA A 337 -21.78 -68.48 -46.90
N SER A 338 -20.59 -68.76 -46.38
CA SER A 338 -19.84 -69.98 -46.73
C SER A 338 -20.50 -71.25 -46.18
N SER A 339 -21.04 -71.21 -44.96
CA SER A 339 -21.75 -72.35 -44.37
C SER A 339 -23.02 -72.69 -45.14
N SER A 340 -23.76 -71.69 -45.62
CA SER A 340 -24.97 -71.88 -46.43
C SER A 340 -24.68 -72.50 -47.81
N ARG A 341 -23.48 -72.29 -48.37
CA ARG A 341 -23.07 -72.90 -49.65
C ARG A 341 -22.69 -74.37 -49.55
N GLN A 342 -22.21 -74.84 -48.39
CA GLN A 342 -21.88 -76.25 -48.18
C GLN A 342 -23.14 -77.12 -47.99
N THR A 343 -24.20 -76.57 -47.41
CA THR A 343 -25.47 -77.29 -47.23
C THR A 343 -26.27 -77.49 -48.52
N THR A 344 -26.00 -76.69 -49.56
CA THR A 344 -26.67 -76.80 -50.87
C THR A 344 -25.94 -77.72 -51.86
N GLY A 345 -24.82 -78.34 -51.48
CA GLY A 345 -23.99 -79.17 -52.36
C GLY A 345 -24.07 -80.67 -52.15
N SER A 346 -24.99 -81.17 -51.30
CA SER A 346 -25.07 -82.59 -50.89
C SER A 346 -26.32 -83.34 -51.40
N ASP A 347 -26.96 -82.85 -52.47
CA ASP A 347 -28.15 -83.46 -53.08
C ASP A 347 -27.89 -84.02 -54.50
N TYR A 348 -26.68 -84.52 -54.77
CA TYR A 348 -26.39 -85.27 -56.01
C TYR A 348 -25.98 -86.71 -55.74
#